data_AF-A0A954LDP4-F1
#
_entry.id   AF-A0A954LDP4-F1
#
_cell.length_a   1.000
_cell.length_b   1.000
_cell.length_c   1.000
_cell.angle_alpha   90.00
_cell.angle_beta   90.00
_cell.angle_gamma   90.00
#
_symmetry.space_group_name_H-M   'P 1'
#
loop_
_entity.id
_entity.type
_entity.pdbx_description
1 polymer ?
#
loop_
_entity_poly.entity_id
_entity_poly.type
_entity_poly.pdbx_seq_one_letter_code
_entity_poly.pdbx_strand_id
1 'polypeptide(L)'
;MSPLQNQFDAQQLTNDYQLVNGVVMHAESPDNFHIPPDVIKRHIRRGQFVELRIDSPRFSVHEDAPEKCDCPSCHGEMTKPVLRHQNPASLVPLPRQAVPSRGWGEDFWVRITERSGSLFRGVVDNPLVEARLHGLKLGDEIIFHEDHILAVHDIHRQELVVGMDVAELKELAQWIRSLRTDAE
;
A
#
# COMPACT_ATOMS: atom_id res chain seq x y z
N MET A 1 -0.49 -9.24 -25.11
CA MET A 1 -0.06 -8.61 -23.85
C MET A 1 -0.21 -7.11 -24.01
N SER A 2 -0.77 -6.42 -23.00
CA SER A 2 -0.88 -4.97 -23.04
C SER A 2 0.51 -4.32 -22.86
N PRO A 3 0.75 -3.11 -23.38
CA PRO A 3 2.00 -2.38 -23.16
C PRO A 3 2.33 -2.18 -21.67
N LEU A 4 1.31 -2.10 -20.80
CA LEU A 4 1.48 -1.94 -19.36
C LEU A 4 1.93 -3.24 -18.69
N GLN A 5 1.45 -4.40 -19.14
CA GLN A 5 1.90 -5.71 -18.63
C GLN A 5 3.38 -5.91 -18.89
N ASN A 6 3.85 -5.64 -20.12
CA ASN A 6 5.27 -5.80 -20.44
C ASN A 6 6.17 -4.90 -19.58
N GLN A 7 5.71 -3.69 -19.26
CA GLN A 7 6.44 -2.78 -18.39
C GLN A 7 6.41 -3.22 -16.92
N PHE A 8 5.28 -3.77 -16.46
CA PHE A 8 5.19 -4.39 -15.13
C PHE A 8 6.19 -5.54 -15.00
N ASP A 9 6.21 -6.44 -15.98
CA ASP A 9 7.10 -7.61 -15.97
C ASP A 9 8.60 -7.22 -16.04
N ALA A 10 8.91 -6.10 -16.69
CA ALA A 10 10.27 -5.58 -16.82
C ALA A 10 10.70 -4.64 -15.67
N GLN A 11 9.76 -4.17 -14.84
CA GLN A 11 10.05 -3.30 -13.71
C GLN A 11 10.88 -4.06 -12.67
N GLN A 12 11.96 -3.46 -12.20
CA GLN A 12 12.83 -4.02 -11.17
C GLN A 12 13.18 -2.90 -10.18
N LEU A 13 13.11 -3.21 -8.88
CA LEU A 13 13.64 -2.35 -7.83
C LEU A 13 15.04 -2.85 -7.45
N THR A 14 15.86 -1.96 -6.89
CA THR A 14 17.22 -2.33 -6.49
C THR A 14 17.24 -3.11 -5.17
N ASN A 15 18.32 -3.85 -4.94
CA ASN A 15 18.58 -4.58 -3.70
C ASN A 15 17.44 -5.50 -3.24
N ASP A 16 16.89 -6.26 -4.19
CA ASP A 16 15.85 -7.28 -3.99
C ASP A 16 14.55 -6.76 -3.37
N TYR A 17 14.34 -5.44 -3.39
CA TYR A 17 13.05 -4.87 -3.01
C TYR A 17 11.97 -5.31 -4.00
N GLN A 18 10.78 -5.57 -3.47
CA GLN A 18 9.61 -5.95 -4.25
C GLN A 18 8.38 -5.24 -3.71
N LEU A 19 7.41 -5.00 -4.60
CA LEU A 19 6.07 -4.59 -4.17
C LEU A 19 5.44 -5.72 -3.37
N VAL A 20 4.87 -5.37 -2.22
CA VAL A 20 4.24 -6.34 -1.35
C VAL A 20 2.84 -6.67 -1.84
N ASN A 21 2.51 -7.96 -1.86
CA ASN A 21 1.18 -8.43 -2.19
C ASN A 21 0.27 -8.33 -0.94
N GLY A 22 -0.64 -7.36 -0.96
CA GLY A 22 -1.57 -7.09 0.13
C GLY A 22 -2.58 -8.22 0.35
N VAL A 23 -2.92 -8.99 -0.69
CA VAL A 23 -3.80 -10.16 -0.55
C VAL A 23 -3.11 -11.27 0.25
N VAL A 24 -1.82 -11.51 -0.03
CA VAL A 24 -1.01 -12.47 0.73
C VAL A 24 -0.83 -11.99 2.17
N MET A 25 -0.46 -10.72 2.39
CA MET A 25 -0.34 -10.16 3.74
C MET A 25 -1.65 -10.25 4.53
N HIS A 26 -2.79 -9.96 3.90
CA HIS A 26 -4.10 -10.08 4.53
C HIS A 26 -4.39 -11.53 4.91
N ALA A 27 -4.10 -12.50 4.02
CA ALA A 27 -4.30 -13.91 4.32
C ALA A 27 -3.40 -14.43 5.46
N GLU A 28 -2.18 -13.89 5.59
CA GLU A 28 -1.25 -14.22 6.67
C GLU A 28 -1.60 -13.55 8.01
N SER A 29 -2.36 -12.45 7.99
CA SER A 29 -2.70 -11.65 9.19
C SER A 29 -4.08 -11.01 9.09
N PRO A 30 -5.16 -11.80 8.96
CA PRO A 30 -6.49 -11.31 8.59
C PRO A 30 -7.10 -10.36 9.64
N ASP A 31 -6.78 -10.56 10.92
CA ASP A 31 -7.29 -9.73 12.02
C ASP A 31 -6.55 -8.39 12.14
N ASN A 32 -5.33 -8.32 11.62
CA ASN A 32 -4.41 -7.19 11.84
C ASN A 32 -4.20 -6.33 10.60
N PHE A 33 -4.33 -6.91 9.41
CA PHE A 33 -4.12 -6.26 8.13
C PHE A 33 -5.36 -6.39 7.27
N HIS A 34 -6.04 -5.28 6.97
CA HIS A 34 -7.18 -5.29 6.06
C HIS A 34 -6.83 -4.52 4.79
N ILE A 35 -7.30 -5.03 3.66
CA ILE A 35 -7.16 -4.38 2.35
C ILE A 35 -8.52 -3.92 1.82
N PRO A 36 -8.56 -2.95 0.88
CA PRO A 36 -9.79 -2.54 0.23
C PRO A 36 -10.45 -3.74 -0.48
N PRO A 37 -11.78 -3.89 -0.39
CA PRO A 37 -12.50 -4.95 -1.09
C PRO A 37 -12.51 -4.68 -2.59
N ASP A 38 -12.78 -5.72 -3.39
CA ASP A 38 -12.81 -5.63 -4.85
C ASP A 38 -13.77 -4.55 -5.35
N VAL A 39 -14.93 -4.38 -4.71
CA VAL A 39 -15.87 -3.28 -5.04
C VAL A 39 -15.22 -1.91 -4.96
N ILE A 40 -14.36 -1.65 -3.97
CA ILE A 40 -13.62 -0.39 -3.89
C ILE A 40 -12.56 -0.33 -5.00
N LYS A 41 -11.81 -1.42 -5.22
CA LYS A 41 -10.76 -1.48 -6.27
C LYS A 41 -11.31 -1.25 -7.69
N ARG A 42 -12.53 -1.70 -7.98
CA ARG A 42 -13.22 -1.44 -9.27
C ARG A 42 -13.44 0.05 -9.53
N HIS A 43 -13.60 0.85 -8.48
CA HIS A 43 -13.81 2.30 -8.59
C HIS A 43 -12.53 3.13 -8.53
N ILE A 44 -11.35 2.50 -8.45
CA ILE A 44 -10.06 3.21 -8.50
C ILE A 44 -9.81 3.78 -9.91
N ARG A 45 -9.58 5.09 -9.99
CA ARG A 45 -9.46 5.86 -11.23
C ARG A 45 -8.25 6.80 -11.22
N ARG A 46 -7.91 7.32 -12.41
CA ARG A 46 -6.87 8.33 -12.59
C ARG A 46 -7.11 9.54 -11.67
N GLY A 47 -6.04 10.02 -11.04
CA GLY A 47 -6.06 11.15 -10.11
C GLY A 47 -6.25 10.75 -8.64
N GLN A 48 -6.67 9.51 -8.38
CA GLN A 48 -6.82 9.02 -7.01
C GLN A 48 -5.49 8.56 -6.41
N PHE A 49 -5.41 8.49 -5.09
CA PHE A 49 -4.22 8.03 -4.37
C PHE A 49 -4.45 6.67 -3.72
N VAL A 50 -3.49 5.76 -3.89
CA VAL A 50 -3.48 4.43 -3.28
C VAL A 50 -2.18 4.22 -2.51
N GLU A 51 -2.24 3.44 -1.44
CA GLU A 51 -1.07 3.06 -0.67
C GLU A 51 -0.49 1.76 -1.23
N LEU A 52 0.82 1.75 -1.43
CA LEU A 52 1.62 0.58 -1.74
C LEU A 52 2.67 0.39 -0.64
N ARG A 53 3.24 -0.82 -0.58
CA ARG A 53 4.43 -1.10 0.22
C ARG A 53 5.49 -1.75 -0.64
N ILE A 54 6.74 -1.39 -0.39
CA ILE A 54 7.90 -2.13 -0.87
C ILE A 54 8.66 -2.70 0.31
N ASP A 55 9.16 -3.92 0.16
CA ASP A 55 9.92 -4.60 1.20
C ASP A 55 11.03 -5.44 0.57
N SER A 56 12.05 -5.79 1.34
CA SER A 56 13.16 -6.62 0.88
C SER A 56 13.50 -7.68 1.92
N PRO A 57 13.55 -8.97 1.54
CA PRO A 57 13.95 -10.04 2.44
C PRO A 57 15.42 -9.92 2.88
N ARG A 58 16.20 -9.06 2.21
CA ARG A 58 17.61 -8.83 2.52
C ARG A 58 17.80 -7.96 3.77
N PHE A 59 16.86 -7.07 4.07
CA PHE A 59 17.02 -6.03 5.08
C PHE A 59 15.91 -6.04 6.14
N SER A 60 15.03 -7.03 6.10
CA SER A 60 14.10 -7.33 7.18
C SER A 60 14.90 -7.52 8.48
N VAL A 61 14.69 -6.58 9.41
CA VAL A 61 15.24 -6.52 10.78
C VAL A 61 16.77 -6.43 10.92
N HIS A 62 17.26 -5.29 11.42
CA HIS A 62 18.61 -5.21 11.99
C HIS A 62 18.66 -6.01 13.30
N GLU A 63 19.81 -6.63 13.62
CA GLU A 63 20.05 -7.37 14.89
C GLU A 63 19.76 -6.51 16.14
N ASP A 64 19.91 -5.19 16.03
CA ASP A 64 19.66 -4.21 17.10
C ASP A 64 18.21 -3.68 17.14
N ALA A 65 17.33 -4.15 16.25
CA ALA A 65 15.93 -3.74 16.30
C ALA A 65 15.25 -4.40 17.51
N PRO A 66 14.38 -3.68 18.24
CA PRO A 66 13.57 -4.27 19.31
C PRO A 66 12.88 -5.55 18.81
N GLU A 67 12.78 -6.61 19.62
CA GLU A 67 12.10 -7.85 19.19
C GLU A 67 10.59 -7.63 18.94
N LYS A 68 10.00 -6.62 19.58
CA LYS A 68 8.58 -6.27 19.50
C LYS A 68 8.41 -4.79 19.24
N CYS A 69 7.36 -4.44 18.51
CA CYS A 69 6.98 -3.07 18.28
C CYS A 69 6.29 -2.51 19.53
N ASP A 70 6.73 -1.34 20.00
CA ASP A 70 6.15 -0.67 21.17
C ASP A 70 4.84 0.07 20.85
N CYS A 71 4.31 -0.07 19.62
CA CYS A 71 3.08 0.60 19.22
C CYS A 71 1.87 -0.05 19.92
N PRO A 72 0.98 0.75 20.56
CA PRO A 72 -0.20 0.22 21.25
C PRO A 72 -1.21 -0.43 20.29
N SER A 73 -1.07 -0.21 18.98
CA SER A 73 -1.93 -0.79 17.94
C SER A 73 -1.54 -2.20 17.50
N CYS A 74 -0.29 -2.62 17.72
CA CYS A 74 0.26 -3.82 17.10
C CYS A 74 0.89 -4.76 18.13
N HIS A 75 1.74 -4.26 19.04
CA HIS A 75 2.59 -5.10 19.90
C HIS A 75 3.30 -6.27 19.14
N GLY A 76 3.45 -6.13 17.83
CA GLY A 76 3.80 -7.22 16.92
C GLY A 76 5.29 -7.51 16.93
N GLU A 77 5.67 -8.72 16.55
CA GLU A 77 7.08 -9.07 16.36
C GLU A 77 7.70 -8.19 15.26
N MET A 78 8.83 -7.57 15.56
CA MET A 78 9.54 -6.68 14.63
C MET A 78 10.26 -7.46 13.52
N THR A 79 10.17 -8.80 13.55
CA THR A 79 10.68 -9.66 12.49
C THR A 79 9.95 -9.45 11.16
N LYS A 80 8.65 -9.16 11.23
CA LYS A 80 7.77 -8.74 10.13
C LYS A 80 6.60 -7.93 10.69
N PRO A 81 6.82 -6.69 11.13
CA PRO A 81 5.74 -5.95 11.75
C PRO A 81 4.69 -5.67 10.67
N VAL A 82 3.52 -6.26 10.84
CA VAL A 82 2.30 -5.83 10.15
C VAL A 82 1.91 -4.52 10.81
N LEU A 83 2.44 -3.44 10.27
CA LEU A 83 2.32 -2.15 10.89
C LEU A 83 0.90 -1.62 10.66
N ARG A 84 0.07 -1.63 11.72
CA ARG A 84 -1.12 -0.77 11.81
C ARG A 84 -0.66 0.67 12.00
N HIS A 85 -0.14 1.29 10.94
CA HIS A 85 0.12 2.72 10.93
C HIS A 85 -1.19 3.49 10.72
N GLN A 86 -1.25 4.71 11.25
CA GLN A 86 -2.11 5.70 10.61
C GLN A 86 -1.52 5.95 9.23
N ASN A 87 -2.29 5.66 8.18
CA ASN A 87 -2.11 6.05 6.78
C ASN A 87 -1.07 7.20 6.62
N PRO A 88 0.00 7.04 5.82
CA PRO A 88 1.11 7.99 5.79
C PRO A 88 0.61 9.42 5.58
N ALA A 89 1.19 10.38 6.30
CA ALA A 89 1.02 11.80 5.95
C ALA A 89 1.78 12.04 4.64
N SER A 90 1.34 12.78 3.61
CA SER A 90 0.15 13.58 3.34
C SER A 90 0.24 14.08 1.88
N LEU A 91 -0.85 14.66 1.36
CA LEU A 91 -0.97 15.46 0.12
C LEU A 91 -0.36 16.89 0.23
N VAL A 92 0.64 17.11 1.10
CA VAL A 92 1.34 18.41 1.28
C VAL A 92 2.84 18.19 1.52
N PRO A 93 3.70 19.20 1.30
CA PRO A 93 5.13 19.07 1.52
C PRO A 93 5.46 18.66 2.96
N LEU A 94 6.00 17.47 3.12
CA LEU A 94 6.57 17.02 4.39
C LEU A 94 7.95 17.65 4.59
N PRO A 95 8.31 18.05 5.82
CA PRO A 95 9.67 18.45 6.12
C PRO A 95 10.63 17.30 5.81
N ARG A 96 11.86 17.62 5.39
CA ARG A 96 12.90 16.60 5.18
C ARG A 96 13.12 15.82 6.47
N GLN A 97 12.82 14.53 6.44
CA GLN A 97 13.08 13.65 7.56
C GLN A 97 14.59 13.32 7.59
N ALA A 98 15.24 13.62 8.71
CA ALA A 98 16.64 13.26 8.96
C ALA A 98 16.70 11.95 9.75
N VAL A 99 16.05 10.91 9.23
CA VAL A 99 16.07 9.57 9.82
C VAL A 99 17.17 8.73 9.15
N PRO A 100 17.95 7.94 9.93
CA PRO A 100 18.96 7.06 9.35
C PRO A 100 18.28 5.93 8.58
N SER A 101 18.85 5.59 7.42
CA SER A 101 18.47 4.41 6.64
C SER A 101 18.74 3.13 7.45
N ARG A 102 17.73 2.27 7.54
CA ARG A 102 17.75 1.00 8.28
C ARG A 102 17.39 -0.20 7.40
N GLY A 103 17.13 0.03 6.11
CA GLY A 103 16.74 -1.03 5.18
C GLY A 103 15.34 -1.58 5.43
N TRP A 104 14.47 -0.80 6.05
CA TRP A 104 13.10 -1.25 6.31
C TRP A 104 12.27 -1.26 5.03
N GLY A 105 11.20 -2.05 5.05
CA GLY A 105 10.09 -1.86 4.11
C GLY A 105 9.42 -0.52 4.38
N GLU A 106 8.91 0.10 3.32
CA GLU A 106 8.27 1.41 3.38
C GLU A 106 6.88 1.38 2.74
N ASP A 107 5.91 1.97 3.43
CA ASP A 107 4.56 2.24 2.92
C ASP A 107 4.52 3.66 2.32
N PHE A 108 3.86 3.84 1.18
CA PHE A 108 3.85 5.12 0.46
C PHE A 108 2.64 5.31 -0.45
N TRP A 109 2.32 6.58 -0.71
CA TRP A 109 1.23 6.99 -1.59
C TRP A 109 1.66 7.06 -3.05
N VAL A 110 0.77 6.60 -3.92
CA VAL A 110 0.91 6.66 -5.37
C VAL A 110 -0.34 7.28 -5.97
N ARG A 111 -0.16 8.35 -6.75
CA ARG A 111 -1.23 8.98 -7.54
C ARG A 111 -1.42 8.24 -8.85
N ILE A 112 -2.60 7.69 -9.10
CA ILE A 112 -2.91 6.95 -10.32
C ILE A 112 -2.85 7.86 -11.55
N THR A 113 -2.10 7.44 -12.57
CA THR A 113 -2.01 8.11 -13.87
C THR A 113 -2.67 7.30 -14.99
N GLU A 114 -2.67 5.97 -14.88
CA GLU A 114 -3.22 5.05 -15.88
C GLU A 114 -3.78 3.79 -15.22
N ARG A 115 -4.83 3.20 -15.81
CA ARG A 115 -5.34 1.88 -15.46
C ARG A 115 -5.57 1.07 -16.73
N SER A 116 -5.13 -0.18 -16.75
CA SER A 116 -5.40 -1.16 -17.80
C SER A 116 -5.78 -2.50 -17.18
N GLY A 117 -7.08 -2.80 -17.10
CA GLY A 117 -7.58 -3.96 -16.36
C GLY A 117 -7.26 -3.86 -14.86
N SER A 118 -6.55 -4.86 -14.34
CA SER A 118 -6.06 -4.94 -12.96
C SER A 118 -4.66 -4.34 -12.75
N LEU A 119 -4.04 -3.80 -13.81
CA LEU A 119 -2.76 -3.09 -13.71
C LEU A 119 -2.97 -1.58 -13.66
N PHE A 120 -2.13 -0.94 -12.87
CA PHE A 120 -2.11 0.50 -12.66
C PHE A 120 -0.71 1.05 -12.90
N ARG A 121 -0.65 2.27 -13.45
CA ARG A 121 0.52 3.14 -13.37
C ARG A 121 0.18 4.29 -12.44
N GLY A 122 1.13 4.69 -11.61
CA GLY A 122 1.02 5.92 -10.86
C GLY A 122 2.35 6.57 -10.58
N VAL A 123 2.29 7.72 -9.91
CA VAL A 123 3.44 8.54 -9.53
C VAL A 123 3.54 8.59 -8.01
N VAL A 124 4.72 8.31 -7.46
CA VAL A 124 4.98 8.38 -6.02
C VAL A 124 4.75 9.80 -5.51
N ASP A 125 3.96 9.94 -4.44
CA ASP A 125 3.45 11.23 -3.96
C ASP A 125 4.12 11.74 -2.67
N ASN A 126 4.90 10.90 -1.98
CA ASN A 126 5.65 11.30 -0.79
C ASN A 126 7.16 11.00 -0.91
N PRO A 127 8.01 11.75 -0.19
CA PRO A 127 9.41 11.37 0.00
C PRO A 127 9.53 9.98 0.64
N LEU A 128 10.48 9.19 0.16
CA LEU A 128 10.83 7.86 0.66
C LEU A 128 12.17 7.93 1.37
N VAL A 129 12.28 7.40 2.58
CA VAL A 129 13.51 7.49 3.39
C VAL A 129 14.56 6.54 2.82
N GLU A 130 14.13 5.36 2.39
CA GLU A 130 14.99 4.29 1.89
C GLU A 130 15.25 4.38 0.38
N ALA A 131 14.95 5.52 -0.25
CA ALA A 131 15.05 5.75 -1.71
C ALA A 131 16.37 5.28 -2.34
N ARG A 132 17.48 5.36 -1.61
CA ARG A 132 18.81 4.91 -2.08
C ARG A 132 18.95 3.39 -2.16
N LEU A 133 18.16 2.65 -1.39
CA LEU A 133 18.20 1.19 -1.32
C LEU A 133 17.28 0.53 -2.34
N HIS A 134 16.08 1.05 -2.57
CA HIS A 134 15.14 0.47 -3.53
C HIS A 134 15.07 1.23 -4.86
N GLY A 135 15.69 2.41 -4.94
CA GLY A 135 15.84 3.18 -6.19
C GLY A 135 14.61 4.01 -6.60
N LEU A 136 13.58 4.03 -5.76
CA LEU A 136 12.33 4.77 -5.99
C LEU A 136 12.35 6.09 -5.19
N LYS A 137 11.90 7.19 -5.78
CA LYS A 137 11.80 8.50 -5.11
C LYS A 137 10.48 9.20 -5.44
N LEU A 138 10.21 10.27 -4.70
CA LEU A 138 9.11 11.19 -4.97
C LEU A 138 9.11 11.60 -6.46
N GLY A 139 7.95 11.47 -7.11
CA GLY A 139 7.75 11.83 -8.51
C GLY A 139 8.10 10.74 -9.52
N ASP A 140 8.69 9.61 -9.10
CA ASP A 140 8.93 8.48 -10.00
C ASP A 140 7.63 7.77 -10.35
N GLU A 141 7.61 7.17 -11.55
CA GLU A 141 6.54 6.28 -11.95
C GLU A 141 6.74 4.88 -11.40
N ILE A 142 5.62 4.23 -11.04
CA ILE A 142 5.59 2.83 -10.63
C ILE A 142 4.37 2.14 -11.23
N ILE A 143 4.55 0.88 -11.61
CA ILE A 143 3.52 0.01 -12.17
C ILE A 143 3.25 -1.11 -11.17
N PHE A 144 1.98 -1.42 -10.96
CA PHE A 144 1.56 -2.40 -9.96
C PHE A 144 0.22 -3.06 -10.33
N HIS A 145 0.05 -4.29 -9.87
CA HIS A 145 -1.24 -5.01 -9.88
C HIS A 145 -2.15 -4.57 -8.73
N GLU A 146 -3.46 -4.74 -8.87
CA GLU A 146 -4.46 -4.40 -7.85
C GLU A 146 -4.30 -5.16 -6.52
N ASP A 147 -3.56 -6.26 -6.52
CA ASP A 147 -3.20 -7.02 -5.31
C ASP A 147 -2.17 -6.30 -4.43
N HIS A 148 -1.42 -5.34 -4.99
CA HIS A 148 -0.46 -4.54 -4.22
C HIS A 148 -1.11 -3.32 -3.53
N ILE A 149 -2.39 -3.07 -3.79
CA ILE A 149 -3.12 -1.93 -3.20
C ILE A 149 -3.47 -2.26 -1.76
N LEU A 150 -2.87 -1.52 -0.82
CA LEU A 150 -3.04 -1.74 0.61
C LEU A 150 -4.12 -0.82 1.21
N ALA A 151 -4.29 0.37 0.65
CA ALA A 151 -5.34 1.32 1.03
C ALA A 151 -5.70 2.25 -0.14
N VAL A 152 -6.86 2.90 -0.05
CA VAL A 152 -7.23 4.03 -0.90
C VAL A 152 -7.36 5.27 -0.03
N HIS A 153 -6.75 6.39 -0.45
CA HIS A 153 -6.69 7.59 0.38
C HIS A 153 -8.10 8.14 0.68
N ASP A 154 -8.30 8.57 1.93
CA ASP A 154 -9.61 8.92 2.47
C ASP A 154 -10.29 10.10 1.77
N ILE A 155 -9.51 10.97 1.13
CA ILE A 155 -10.01 12.09 0.32
C ILE A 155 -10.96 11.62 -0.81
N HIS A 156 -10.84 10.36 -1.26
CA HIS A 156 -11.66 9.81 -2.34
C HIS A 156 -12.90 9.07 -1.86
N ARG A 157 -13.13 8.92 -0.54
CA ARG A 157 -14.24 8.11 -0.01
C ARG A 157 -15.60 8.49 -0.61
N GLN A 158 -15.89 9.79 -0.68
CA GLN A 158 -17.16 10.27 -1.24
C GLN A 158 -17.27 9.98 -2.75
N GLU A 159 -16.20 10.24 -3.50
CA GLU A 159 -16.14 9.98 -4.94
C GLU A 159 -16.37 8.50 -5.26
N LEU A 160 -15.72 7.61 -4.49
CA LEU A 160 -15.87 6.16 -4.64
C LEU A 160 -17.32 5.71 -4.44
N VAL A 161 -17.96 6.15 -3.36
CA VAL A 161 -19.33 5.75 -3.02
C VAL A 161 -20.34 6.32 -4.03
N VAL A 162 -20.15 7.57 -4.48
CA VAL A 162 -21.02 8.19 -5.50
C VAL A 162 -20.92 7.47 -6.85
N GLY A 163 -19.78 6.85 -7.14
CA GLY A 163 -19.57 6.07 -8.37
C GLY A 163 -20.27 4.72 -8.40
N MET A 164 -20.74 4.20 -7.26
CA MET A 164 -21.28 2.84 -7.14
C MET A 164 -22.75 2.74 -7.53
N ASP A 165 -23.12 1.62 -8.14
CA ASP A 165 -24.52 1.25 -8.32
C ASP A 165 -25.13 0.59 -7.07
N VAL A 166 -26.43 0.27 -7.13
CA VAL A 166 -27.15 -0.34 -5.99
C VAL A 166 -26.63 -1.74 -5.63
N ALA A 167 -26.16 -2.52 -6.60
CA ALA A 167 -25.62 -3.85 -6.33
C ALA A 167 -24.25 -3.75 -5.65
N GLU A 168 -23.41 -2.82 -6.11
CA GLU A 168 -22.10 -2.53 -5.54
C GLU A 168 -22.21 -1.95 -4.13
N LEU A 169 -23.18 -1.05 -3.87
CA LEU A 169 -23.44 -0.55 -2.52
C LEU A 169 -23.85 -1.66 -1.55
N LYS A 170 -24.57 -2.68 -2.02
CA LYS A 170 -24.90 -3.87 -1.21
C LYS A 170 -23.67 -4.71 -0.91
N GLU A 171 -22.80 -4.92 -1.90
CA GLU A 171 -21.51 -5.62 -1.73
C GLU A 171 -20.63 -4.89 -0.71
N LEU A 172 -20.51 -3.56 -0.82
CA LEU A 172 -19.79 -2.74 0.15
C LEU A 172 -20.38 -2.85 1.56
N ALA A 173 -21.71 -2.80 1.69
CA ALA A 173 -22.37 -2.95 2.99
C ALA A 173 -22.16 -4.34 3.61
N GLN A 174 -22.14 -5.40 2.80
CA GLN A 174 -21.83 -6.76 3.26
C GLN A 174 -20.39 -6.86 3.77
N TRP A 175 -19.43 -6.26 3.06
CA TRP A 175 -18.04 -6.19 3.51
C TRP A 175 -17.87 -5.38 4.80
N ILE A 176 -18.50 -4.20 4.92
CA ILE A 176 -18.46 -3.41 6.17
C ILE A 176 -19.00 -4.23 7.35
N ARG A 177 -20.02 -5.06 7.12
CA ARG A 177 -20.57 -5.93 8.15
C ARG A 177 -19.59 -7.02 8.58
N SER A 178 -18.83 -7.62 7.67
CA SER A 178 -17.85 -8.65 8.05
C SER A 178 -16.78 -8.08 9.00
N LEU A 179 -16.26 -6.88 8.70
CA LEU A 179 -15.27 -6.21 9.55
C LEU A 179 -15.76 -5.94 10.98
N ARG A 180 -17.07 -5.75 11.18
CA ARG A 180 -17.66 -5.54 12.51
C ARG A 180 -17.87 -6.84 13.28
N THR A 181 -17.98 -7.95 12.58
CA THR A 181 -18.18 -9.28 13.19
C THR A 181 -16.85 -9.84 13.69
N ASP A 182 -15.73 -9.45 13.09
CA ASP A 182 -14.38 -9.83 13.51
C ASP A 182 -13.86 -9.00 14.71
N ALA A 183 -14.65 -8.02 15.19
CA ALA A 183 -14.30 -7.13 16.31
C ALA A 183 -15.06 -7.42 17.61
N GLU A 184 -15.92 -8.45 17.63
CA GLU A 184 -16.67 -8.97 18.80
C GLU A 184 -16.07 -10.30 19.28
#